data_AF-A0AAW2S6A3-F1
#
_entry.id   AF-A0AAW2S6A3-F1
#
_cell.length_a   1.000
_cell.length_b   1.000
_cell.length_c   1.000
_cell.angle_alpha   90.00
_cell.angle_beta   90.00
_cell.angle_gamma   90.00
#
_symmetry.space_group_name_H-M   'P 1'
#
loop_
_entity.id
_entity.type
_entity.pdbx_description
1 polymer ?
#
loop_
_entity_poly.entity_id
_entity_poly.type
_entity_poly.pdbx_seq_one_letter_code
_entity_poly.pdbx_strand_id
1 'polypeptide(L)'
;MFRDVSACNTYNYGDAVYWDARYVQEANCGSFDWYQRYSALRPFIRKYLSPSSRVLMVGCGNAVISEDMVKDGFEDIMNIDISSVAIEMMRKKLLKPGGLYMLITYGDPTVRMPHINQPVYNWKIELYIIPRPGFQRPAGSTESRSHLEPVPLTEKGLLPGDYVLEDPDSHFIYMCKKIDEPIDLSDKSTNPLTDGEMQR
;
A
#
# COMPACT_ATOMS: atom_id res chain seq x y z
N MET A 1 25.89 40.68 20.08
CA MET A 1 25.96 40.00 18.77
C MET A 1 24.74 39.09 18.69
N PHE A 2 23.64 39.59 18.11
CA PHE A 2 22.45 38.79 17.89
C PHE A 2 22.76 37.83 16.74
N ARG A 3 22.68 36.52 16.99
CA ARG A 3 22.66 35.54 15.90
C ARG A 3 21.27 35.59 15.30
N ASP A 4 21.20 36.13 14.09
CA ASP A 4 20.06 35.96 13.20
C ASP A 4 19.94 34.45 12.88
N VAL A 5 18.82 33.84 13.28
CA VAL A 5 18.50 32.42 13.05
C VAL A 5 17.53 32.28 11.86
N SER A 6 17.31 33.33 11.08
CA SER A 6 16.28 33.38 10.04
C SER A 6 16.63 32.66 8.71
N ALA A 7 17.54 31.67 8.69
CA ALA A 7 17.88 31.00 7.42
C ALA A 7 18.28 29.51 7.50
N CYS A 8 17.99 28.81 8.59
CA CYS A 8 17.90 27.35 8.53
C CYS A 8 16.43 26.97 8.42
N ASN A 9 15.91 26.84 7.19
CA ASN A 9 14.68 26.08 7.00
C ASN A 9 15.03 24.63 7.33
N THR A 10 14.93 24.25 8.60
CA THR A 10 15.29 22.92 9.09
C THR A 10 14.21 21.95 8.62
N TYR A 11 14.29 21.54 7.36
CA TYR A 11 13.48 20.42 6.87
C TYR A 11 13.80 19.21 7.73
N ASN A 12 12.80 18.72 8.47
CA ASN A 12 12.94 17.54 9.30
C ASN A 12 12.81 16.29 8.42
N TYR A 13 13.89 15.92 7.72
CA TYR A 13 13.93 14.74 6.85
C TYR A 13 13.74 13.41 7.61
N GLY A 14 13.76 13.42 8.95
CA GLY A 14 13.43 12.25 9.76
C GLY A 14 11.93 12.07 10.02
N ASP A 15 11.10 13.04 9.64
CA ASP A 15 9.66 13.04 9.91
C ASP A 15 8.85 12.48 8.73
N ALA A 16 8.01 11.47 9.01
CA ALA A 16 7.10 10.89 8.03
C ALA A 16 6.13 11.94 7.46
N VAL A 17 5.67 12.89 8.29
CA VAL A 17 4.69 13.91 7.88
C VAL A 17 5.28 14.84 6.84
N TYR A 18 6.57 15.17 6.96
CA TYR A 18 7.28 15.98 5.97
C TYR A 18 7.30 15.27 4.60
N TRP A 19 7.63 13.98 4.59
CA TRP A 19 7.67 13.19 3.35
C TRP A 19 6.29 12.94 2.76
N ASP A 20 5.29 12.63 3.58
CA ASP A 20 3.89 12.47 3.15
C ASP A 20 3.40 13.75 2.46
N ALA A 21 3.64 14.93 3.06
CA ALA A 21 3.27 16.20 2.45
C ALA A 21 3.98 16.45 1.11
N ARG A 22 5.27 16.11 1.02
CA ARG A 22 6.03 16.22 -0.23
C ARG A 22 5.49 15.31 -1.32
N TYR A 23 5.25 14.03 -1.03
CA TYR A 23 4.77 13.07 -2.01
C TYR A 23 3.33 13.35 -2.45
N VAL A 24 2.48 13.91 -1.58
CA VAL A 24 1.14 14.41 -1.99
C VAL A 24 1.27 15.54 -3.01
N GLN A 25 2.19 16.48 -2.81
CA GLN A 25 2.42 17.58 -3.76
C GLN A 25 3.00 17.07 -5.09
N GLU A 26 3.93 16.11 -5.03
CA GLU A 26 4.60 15.54 -6.20
C GLU A 26 3.80 14.43 -6.90
N ALA A 27 2.64 14.02 -6.37
CA ALA A 27 1.82 12.94 -6.93
C ALA A 27 1.44 13.16 -8.41
N ASN A 28 1.36 14.42 -8.84
CA ASN A 28 1.06 14.81 -10.22
C ASN A 28 2.31 15.11 -11.07
N CYS A 29 3.50 15.12 -10.49
CA CYS A 29 4.75 15.54 -11.15
C CYS A 29 5.63 14.36 -11.62
N GLY A 30 5.19 13.12 -11.39
CA GLY A 30 5.88 11.91 -11.82
C GLY A 30 6.91 11.36 -10.81
N SER A 31 7.63 10.31 -11.19
CA SER A 31 8.66 9.68 -10.35
C SER A 31 9.92 10.54 -10.22
N PHE A 32 10.45 10.65 -9.00
CA PHE A 32 11.63 11.45 -8.69
C PHE A 32 12.73 10.59 -8.06
N ASP A 33 13.96 10.73 -8.56
CA ASP A 33 15.16 10.17 -7.94
C ASP A 33 15.97 11.32 -7.33
N TRP A 34 16.10 11.33 -6.00
CA TRP A 34 16.73 12.45 -5.28
C TRP A 34 18.23 12.62 -5.57
N TYR A 35 18.91 11.55 -6.01
CA TYR A 35 20.35 11.55 -6.28
C TYR A 35 20.70 11.22 -7.73
N GLN A 36 20.62 9.94 -8.11
CA GLN A 36 21.07 9.44 -9.41
C GLN A 36 20.14 8.34 -9.92
N ARG A 37 20.03 8.23 -11.25
CA ARG A 37 19.30 7.16 -11.92
C ARG A 37 20.06 5.83 -11.85
N TYR A 38 19.33 4.73 -12.04
CA TYR A 38 19.92 3.38 -12.06
C TYR A 38 21.08 3.25 -13.04
N SER A 39 21.01 3.88 -14.22
CA SER A 39 22.06 3.82 -15.24
C SER A 39 23.45 4.21 -14.72
N ALA A 40 23.52 5.21 -13.84
CA ALA A 40 24.77 5.66 -13.22
C ALA A 40 25.23 4.74 -12.08
N LEU A 41 24.30 4.15 -11.34
CA LEU A 41 24.58 3.27 -10.20
C LEU A 41 24.83 1.81 -10.59
N ARG A 42 24.37 1.41 -11.78
CA ARG A 42 24.42 0.04 -12.29
C ARG A 42 25.80 -0.61 -12.20
N PRO A 43 26.92 0.05 -12.57
CA PRO A 43 28.25 -0.59 -12.46
C PRO A 43 28.61 -0.97 -11.03
N PHE A 44 28.22 -0.15 -10.05
CA PHE A 44 28.45 -0.42 -8.63
C PHE A 44 27.54 -1.53 -8.12
N ILE A 45 26.26 -1.46 -8.47
CA ILE A 45 25.26 -2.47 -8.08
C ILE A 45 25.66 -3.85 -8.63
N ARG A 46 26.00 -3.94 -9.92
CA ARG A 46 26.43 -5.18 -10.57
C ARG A 46 27.75 -5.74 -10.08
N LYS A 47 28.61 -4.90 -9.49
CA LYS A 47 29.86 -5.35 -8.89
C LYS A 47 29.63 -6.19 -7.63
N TYR A 48 28.56 -5.92 -6.89
CA TYR A 48 28.30 -6.55 -5.59
C TYR A 48 27.08 -7.46 -5.56
N LEU A 49 26.08 -7.24 -6.44
CA LEU A 49 24.81 -7.95 -6.43
C LEU A 49 24.61 -8.75 -7.71
N SER A 50 24.15 -9.99 -7.54
CA SER A 50 23.61 -10.81 -8.64
C SER A 50 22.12 -10.52 -8.84
N PRO A 51 21.55 -10.75 -10.05
CA PRO A 51 20.11 -10.68 -10.29
C PRO A 51 19.25 -11.53 -9.34
N SER A 52 19.78 -12.66 -8.90
CA SER A 52 19.15 -13.58 -7.96
C SER A 52 19.30 -13.17 -6.49
N SER A 53 20.03 -12.09 -6.20
CA SER A 53 20.18 -11.57 -4.84
C SER A 53 18.87 -10.98 -4.34
N ARG A 54 18.54 -11.23 -3.07
CA ARG A 54 17.40 -10.57 -2.41
C ARG A 54 17.83 -9.18 -1.93
N VAL A 55 17.13 -8.16 -2.40
CA VAL A 55 17.49 -6.75 -2.16
C VAL A 55 16.42 -6.09 -1.30
N LEU A 56 16.84 -5.46 -0.19
CA LEU A 56 15.99 -4.56 0.59
C LEU A 56 16.36 -3.11 0.26
N MET A 57 15.45 -2.38 -0.36
CA MET A 57 15.58 -0.97 -0.69
C MET A 57 14.91 -0.12 0.39
N VAL A 58 15.71 0.50 1.26
CA VAL A 58 15.24 1.33 2.37
C VAL A 58 15.16 2.79 1.95
N GLY A 59 14.02 3.44 2.19
CA GLY A 59 13.77 4.81 1.76
C GLY A 59 13.55 4.89 0.25
N CYS A 60 12.70 4.01 -0.29
CA CYS A 60 12.50 3.90 -1.74
C CYS A 60 11.83 5.14 -2.36
N GLY A 61 11.08 5.91 -1.58
CA GLY A 61 10.29 7.04 -2.06
C GLY A 61 9.41 6.68 -3.25
N ASN A 62 9.35 7.58 -4.24
CA ASN A 62 8.74 7.37 -5.55
C ASN A 62 9.78 7.09 -6.66
N ALA A 63 10.99 6.65 -6.27
CA ALA A 63 12.13 6.40 -7.15
C ALA A 63 11.86 5.30 -8.19
N VAL A 64 12.50 5.37 -9.35
CA VAL A 64 12.36 4.33 -10.39
C VAL A 64 13.45 3.27 -10.33
N ILE A 65 14.44 3.44 -9.44
CA ILE A 65 15.62 2.58 -9.37
C ILE A 65 15.26 1.08 -9.27
N SER A 66 14.28 0.73 -8.42
CA SER A 66 13.85 -0.66 -8.24
C SER A 66 13.16 -1.22 -9.49
N GLU A 67 12.45 -0.38 -10.24
CA GLU A 67 11.82 -0.76 -11.52
C GLU A 67 12.89 -1.06 -12.57
N ASP A 68 13.91 -0.21 -12.67
CA ASP A 68 15.00 -0.38 -13.62
C ASP A 68 15.91 -1.55 -13.25
N MET A 69 16.09 -1.83 -11.95
CA MET A 69 16.74 -3.06 -11.48
C MET A 69 15.98 -4.31 -11.94
N VAL A 70 14.65 -4.32 -11.83
CA VAL A 70 13.83 -5.43 -12.34
C VAL A 70 13.99 -5.58 -13.86
N LYS A 71 14.03 -4.48 -14.62
CA LYS A 71 14.31 -4.53 -16.07
C LYS A 71 15.71 -5.06 -16.39
N ASP A 72 16.68 -4.84 -15.49
CA ASP A 72 18.03 -5.39 -15.58
C ASP A 72 18.11 -6.84 -15.06
N GLY A 73 16.99 -7.45 -14.67
CA GLY A 73 16.87 -8.87 -14.36
C GLY A 73 16.84 -9.20 -12.87
N PHE A 74 16.86 -8.21 -11.97
CA PHE A 74 16.69 -8.49 -10.53
C PHE A 74 15.28 -9.01 -10.24
N GLU A 75 15.21 -10.08 -9.46
CA GLU A 75 13.94 -10.82 -9.25
C GLU A 75 13.27 -10.48 -7.92
N ASP A 76 14.05 -10.30 -6.85
CA ASP A 76 13.54 -10.13 -5.48
C ASP A 76 14.01 -8.80 -4.88
N ILE A 77 13.15 -7.79 -4.95
CA ILE A 77 13.37 -6.45 -4.39
C ILE A 77 12.20 -6.06 -3.49
N MET A 78 12.49 -5.91 -2.19
CA MET A 78 11.55 -5.37 -1.20
C MET A 78 11.82 -3.88 -1.02
N ASN A 79 10.79 -3.05 -1.22
CA ASN A 79 10.87 -1.60 -1.03
C ASN A 79 10.17 -1.20 0.28
N ILE A 80 10.85 -0.41 1.11
CA ILE A 80 10.27 0.17 2.33
C ILE A 80 10.53 1.68 2.37
N ASP A 81 9.62 2.41 2.98
CA ASP A 81 9.72 3.86 3.20
C ASP A 81 8.99 4.23 4.50
N ILE A 82 9.39 5.35 5.10
CA ILE A 82 8.72 5.92 6.27
C ILE A 82 7.39 6.59 5.88
N SER A 83 7.29 7.07 4.63
CA SER A 83 6.10 7.68 4.08
C SER A 83 5.10 6.63 3.62
N SER A 84 3.92 6.66 4.24
CA SER A 84 2.79 5.82 3.81
C SER A 84 2.28 6.20 2.41
N VAL A 85 2.37 7.50 2.07
CA VAL A 85 2.01 8.02 0.74
C VAL A 85 2.92 7.46 -0.34
N ALA A 86 4.24 7.42 -0.10
CA ALA A 86 5.20 6.85 -1.05
C ALA A 86 4.94 5.36 -1.32
N ILE A 87 4.71 4.58 -0.26
CA ILE A 87 4.38 3.15 -0.40
C ILE A 87 3.09 2.97 -1.20
N GLU A 88 2.08 3.79 -0.96
CA GLU A 88 0.83 3.74 -1.73
C GLU A 88 1.04 4.04 -3.23
N MET A 89 1.83 5.06 -3.55
CA MET A 89 2.20 5.39 -4.93
C MET A 89 2.94 4.24 -5.60
N MET A 90 3.94 3.68 -4.93
CA MET A 90 4.76 2.59 -5.47
C MET A 90 3.98 1.29 -5.61
N ARG A 91 3.02 1.03 -4.73
CA ARG A 91 2.09 -0.10 -4.81
C ARG A 91 1.22 -0.04 -6.07
N LYS A 92 0.67 1.14 -6.38
CA LYS A 92 -0.08 1.37 -7.64
C LYS A 92 0.79 1.11 -8.86
N LYS A 93 2.03 1.60 -8.81
CA LYS A 93 2.96 1.59 -9.94
C LYS A 93 3.58 0.21 -10.21
N LEU A 94 4.03 -0.48 -9.16
CA LEU A 94 4.90 -1.65 -9.30
C LEU A 94 4.17 -2.99 -9.21
N LEU A 95 3.01 -3.06 -8.55
CA LEU A 95 2.30 -4.32 -8.41
C LEU A 95 1.76 -4.72 -9.79
N LYS A 96 2.36 -5.75 -10.40
CA LYS A 96 1.90 -6.32 -11.68
C LYS A 96 0.70 -7.23 -11.44
N PRO A 97 -0.10 -7.52 -12.47
CA PRO A 97 -1.10 -8.58 -12.40
C PRO A 97 -0.54 -9.90 -11.86
N GLY A 98 -1.33 -10.59 -11.05
CA GLY A 98 -0.90 -11.77 -10.28
C GLY A 98 -0.07 -11.45 -9.03
N GLY A 99 0.45 -10.23 -8.89
CA GLY A 99 1.22 -9.78 -7.73
C GLY A 99 0.39 -9.78 -6.44
N LEU A 100 1.07 -10.05 -5.32
CA LEU A 100 0.46 -10.18 -4.00
C LEU A 100 0.93 -9.06 -3.08
N TYR A 101 0.00 -8.44 -2.36
CA TYR A 101 0.23 -7.47 -1.31
C TYR A 101 -0.37 -8.00 0.00
N MET A 102 0.43 -8.05 1.05
CA MET A 102 0.01 -8.46 2.40
C MET A 102 0.04 -7.23 3.31
N LEU A 103 -1.07 -6.98 4.01
CA LEU A 103 -1.17 -5.96 5.05
C LEU A 103 -1.56 -6.61 6.36
N ILE A 104 -0.72 -6.49 7.38
CA ILE A 104 -1.02 -6.91 8.75
C ILE A 104 -1.28 -5.66 9.60
N THR A 105 -2.43 -5.58 10.25
CA THR A 105 -2.83 -4.37 10.99
C THR A 105 -3.88 -4.70 12.07
N TYR A 106 -4.00 -3.84 13.08
CA TYR A 106 -5.11 -3.87 14.04
C TYR A 106 -6.40 -3.23 13.48
N GLY A 107 -6.34 -2.58 12.32
CA GLY A 107 -7.52 -1.97 11.70
C GLY A 107 -8.44 -3.02 11.07
N ASP A 108 -9.66 -3.10 11.57
CA ASP A 108 -10.70 -3.97 11.02
C ASP A 108 -11.18 -3.47 9.64
N PRO A 109 -12.00 -4.24 8.91
CA PRO A 109 -12.40 -3.90 7.56
C PRO A 109 -13.11 -2.55 7.43
N THR A 110 -13.79 -2.05 8.46
CA THR A 110 -14.47 -0.75 8.42
C THR A 110 -13.49 0.42 8.18
N VAL A 111 -12.29 0.33 8.76
CA VAL A 111 -11.27 1.38 8.65
C VAL A 111 -10.21 1.07 7.59
N ARG A 112 -10.06 -0.17 7.14
CA ARG A 112 -9.04 -0.54 6.14
C ARG A 112 -9.55 -0.72 4.73
N MET A 113 -10.76 -1.25 4.53
CA MET A 113 -11.32 -1.42 3.18
C MET A 113 -11.36 -0.14 2.36
N PRO A 114 -11.63 1.06 2.91
CA PRO A 114 -11.55 2.30 2.15
C PRO A 114 -10.16 2.57 1.55
N HIS A 115 -9.08 1.98 2.05
CA HIS A 115 -7.73 2.20 1.54
C HIS A 115 -7.25 1.13 0.56
N ILE A 116 -7.81 -0.08 0.64
CA ILE A 116 -7.33 -1.25 -0.11
C ILE A 116 -8.33 -1.78 -1.15
N ASN A 117 -9.64 -1.52 -0.96
CA ASN A 117 -10.70 -1.92 -1.89
C ASN A 117 -11.12 -0.76 -2.79
N GLN A 118 -10.15 -0.01 -3.31
CA GLN A 118 -10.41 1.05 -4.29
C GLN A 118 -10.46 0.44 -5.70
N PRO A 119 -11.42 0.84 -6.55
CA PRO A 119 -11.56 0.30 -7.90
C PRO A 119 -10.26 0.32 -8.70
N VAL A 120 -9.45 1.38 -8.57
CA VAL A 120 -8.17 1.57 -9.26
C VAL A 120 -7.16 0.43 -9.04
N TYR A 121 -7.26 -0.32 -7.94
CA TYR A 121 -6.31 -1.39 -7.65
C TYR A 121 -6.63 -2.69 -8.39
N ASN A 122 -7.92 -2.96 -8.68
CA ASN A 122 -8.43 -4.24 -9.20
C ASN A 122 -7.92 -5.47 -8.42
N TRP A 123 -8.18 -5.53 -7.13
CA TRP A 123 -7.66 -6.60 -6.26
C TRP A 123 -8.73 -7.59 -5.85
N LYS A 124 -8.36 -8.87 -5.86
CA LYS A 124 -9.04 -9.89 -5.07
C LYS A 124 -8.49 -9.82 -3.65
N ILE A 125 -9.34 -9.56 -2.66
CA ILE A 125 -8.93 -9.42 -1.26
C ILE A 125 -9.46 -10.61 -0.47
N GLU A 126 -8.55 -11.29 0.23
CA GLU A 126 -8.86 -12.33 1.21
C GLU A 126 -8.44 -11.82 2.59
N LEU A 127 -9.33 -11.94 3.58
CA LEU A 127 -9.08 -11.50 4.95
C LEU A 127 -8.81 -12.71 5.84
N TYR A 128 -7.76 -12.65 6.64
CA TYR A 128 -7.51 -13.59 7.73
C TYR A 128 -7.50 -12.83 9.05
N ILE A 129 -7.94 -13.49 10.12
CA ILE A 129 -8.00 -12.91 11.45
C ILE A 129 -7.30 -13.86 12.40
N ILE A 130 -6.24 -13.36 13.04
CA ILE A 130 -5.41 -14.12 13.97
C ILE A 130 -5.47 -13.44 15.34
N PRO A 131 -5.81 -14.16 16.43
CA PRO A 131 -5.79 -13.61 17.77
C PRO A 131 -4.36 -13.25 18.18
N ARG A 132 -4.21 -12.44 19.24
CA ARG A 132 -2.87 -12.09 19.69
C ARG A 132 -2.09 -13.30 20.19
N PRO A 133 -0.75 -13.26 20.10
CA PRO A 133 0.10 -14.26 20.74
C PRO A 133 -0.27 -14.43 22.22
N GLY A 134 -0.53 -15.66 22.64
CA GLY A 134 -0.90 -15.99 24.02
C GLY A 134 -2.38 -15.84 24.38
N PHE A 135 -3.25 -15.49 23.42
CA PHE A 135 -4.69 -15.53 23.63
C PHE A 135 -5.15 -16.94 24.01
N GLN A 136 -5.90 -17.04 25.10
CA GLN A 136 -6.53 -18.28 25.56
C GLN A 136 -8.03 -18.15 25.41
N ARG A 137 -8.63 -19.10 24.68
CA ARG A 137 -10.08 -19.12 24.53
C ARG A 137 -10.76 -19.39 25.88
N PRO A 138 -11.92 -18.76 26.13
CA PRO A 138 -12.75 -19.10 27.29
C PRO A 138 -13.12 -20.59 27.27
N ALA A 139 -13.10 -21.23 28.45
CA ALA A 139 -13.49 -22.62 28.59
C ALA A 139 -14.95 -22.82 28.12
N GLY A 140 -15.16 -23.71 27.15
CA GLY A 140 -16.48 -23.99 26.56
C GLY A 140 -16.77 -23.29 25.22
N SER A 141 -15.83 -22.53 24.66
CA SER A 141 -15.95 -22.02 23.29
C SER A 141 -15.96 -23.17 22.28
N THR A 142 -16.90 -23.15 21.33
CA THR A 142 -16.92 -24.10 20.20
C THR A 142 -15.68 -23.92 19.33
N GLU A 143 -15.26 -24.96 18.59
CA GLU A 143 -14.16 -24.83 17.63
C GLU A 143 -14.48 -23.73 16.61
N SER A 144 -13.70 -22.65 16.63
CA SER A 144 -13.77 -21.64 15.59
C SER A 144 -13.13 -22.14 14.31
N ARG A 145 -13.49 -21.48 13.21
CA ARG A 145 -12.75 -21.58 11.94
C ARG A 145 -11.25 -21.49 12.19
N SER A 146 -10.50 -22.27 11.42
CA SER A 146 -9.05 -22.22 11.42
C SER A 146 -8.59 -20.81 11.05
N HIS A 147 -7.60 -20.27 11.78
CA HIS A 147 -6.98 -18.98 11.43
C HIS A 147 -6.23 -19.02 10.09
N LEU A 148 -6.07 -20.21 9.49
CA LEU A 148 -5.50 -20.42 8.15
C LEU A 148 -6.56 -20.38 7.04
N GLU A 149 -7.84 -20.21 7.37
CA GLU A 149 -8.91 -20.05 6.39
C GLU A 149 -9.35 -18.59 6.28
N PRO A 150 -9.62 -18.09 5.06
CA PRO A 150 -10.08 -16.73 4.89
C PRO A 150 -11.48 -16.55 5.49
N VAL A 151 -11.67 -15.43 6.16
CA VAL A 151 -12.95 -14.97 6.69
C VAL A 151 -13.81 -14.47 5.52
N PRO A 152 -15.07 -14.92 5.41
CA PRO A 152 -15.97 -14.43 4.37
C PRO A 152 -16.20 -12.93 4.56
N LEU A 153 -16.20 -12.22 3.43
CA LEU A 153 -16.49 -10.81 3.37
C LEU A 153 -17.79 -10.59 2.61
N THR A 154 -18.53 -9.56 3.01
CA THR A 154 -19.66 -9.04 2.23
C THR A 154 -19.17 -8.44 0.90
N GLU A 155 -20.08 -8.14 -0.02
CA GLU A 155 -19.75 -7.44 -1.28
C GLU A 155 -19.04 -6.09 -1.05
N LYS A 156 -19.28 -5.45 0.09
CA LYS A 156 -18.63 -4.20 0.49
C LYS A 156 -17.26 -4.40 1.14
N GLY A 157 -16.79 -5.64 1.25
CA GLY A 157 -15.54 -5.98 1.94
C GLY A 157 -15.64 -5.94 3.46
N LEU A 158 -16.84 -5.85 4.04
CA LEU A 158 -17.02 -5.83 5.50
C LEU A 158 -17.25 -7.23 6.05
N LEU A 159 -16.99 -7.41 7.34
CA LEU A 159 -17.39 -8.61 8.06
C LEU A 159 -18.93 -8.77 8.02
N PRO A 160 -19.44 -10.02 7.93
CA PRO A 160 -20.85 -10.30 8.13
C PRO A 160 -21.36 -9.77 9.48
N GLY A 161 -22.61 -9.33 9.55
CA GLY A 161 -23.17 -8.75 10.77
C GLY A 161 -23.31 -9.73 11.95
N ASP A 162 -23.28 -11.03 11.66
CA ASP A 162 -23.29 -12.14 12.61
C ASP A 162 -21.87 -12.66 12.94
N TYR A 163 -20.82 -12.05 12.37
CA TYR A 163 -19.45 -12.44 12.63
C TYR A 163 -19.00 -11.97 14.03
N VAL A 164 -18.58 -12.92 14.87
CA VAL A 164 -18.09 -12.65 16.22
C VAL A 164 -16.59 -12.84 16.27
N LEU A 165 -15.86 -11.78 16.67
CA LEU A 165 -14.43 -11.85 16.93
C LEU A 165 -14.17 -12.58 18.25
N GLU A 166 -13.26 -13.55 18.24
CA GLU A 166 -12.84 -14.25 19.46
C GLU A 166 -12.00 -13.36 20.38
N ASP A 167 -10.97 -12.72 19.82
CA ASP A 167 -10.12 -11.74 20.49
C ASP A 167 -10.44 -10.36 19.88
N PRO A 168 -10.97 -9.39 20.64
CA PRO A 168 -11.25 -8.05 20.13
C PRO A 168 -9.98 -7.32 19.67
N ASP A 169 -8.81 -7.75 20.16
CA ASP A 169 -7.50 -7.19 19.80
C ASP A 169 -6.79 -8.04 18.73
N SER A 170 -7.54 -8.83 17.94
CA SER A 170 -7.00 -9.64 16.85
C SER A 170 -6.24 -8.80 15.81
N HIS A 171 -5.30 -9.45 15.13
CA HIS A 171 -4.67 -8.90 13.93
C HIS A 171 -5.46 -9.28 12.69
N PHE A 172 -5.69 -8.31 11.82
CA PHE A 172 -6.29 -8.48 10.50
C PHE A 172 -5.17 -8.56 9.46
N ILE A 173 -5.21 -9.61 8.66
CA ILE A 173 -4.26 -9.86 7.59
C ILE A 173 -5.03 -9.81 6.27
N TYR A 174 -4.77 -8.77 5.48
CA TYR A 174 -5.36 -8.60 4.16
C TYR A 174 -4.39 -9.11 3.10
N MET A 175 -4.80 -10.17 2.40
CA MET A 175 -4.11 -10.73 1.26
C MET A 175 -4.75 -10.19 -0.02
N CYS A 176 -4.08 -9.24 -0.67
CA CYS A 176 -4.59 -8.56 -1.85
C CYS A 176 -3.84 -9.04 -3.09
N LYS A 177 -4.52 -9.73 -3.99
CA LYS A 177 -3.94 -10.20 -5.27
C LYS A 177 -4.43 -9.33 -6.41
N LYS A 178 -3.52 -8.78 -7.20
CA LYS A 178 -3.88 -8.00 -8.40
C LYS A 178 -4.42 -8.91 -9.50
N ILE A 179 -5.59 -8.57 -10.06
CA ILE A 179 -6.28 -9.35 -11.09
C ILE A 179 -5.79 -8.91 -12.48
N ASP A 180 -5.76 -9.86 -13.43
CA ASP A 180 -5.28 -9.70 -14.81
C ASP A 180 -6.22 -8.92 -15.75
N GLU A 181 -7.45 -8.60 -15.34
CA GLU A 181 -8.41 -7.97 -16.24
C GLU A 181 -8.27 -6.44 -16.29
N PRO A 182 -8.29 -5.82 -17.48
CA PRO A 182 -8.32 -4.36 -17.60
C PRO A 182 -9.63 -3.83 -17.03
N ILE A 183 -9.55 -2.85 -16.12
CA ILE A 183 -10.74 -2.10 -15.70
C ILE A 183 -11.15 -1.23 -16.87
N ASP A 184 -12.31 -1.52 -17.47
CA ASP A 184 -12.95 -0.59 -18.38
C ASP A 184 -13.50 0.59 -17.55
N LEU A 185 -12.77 1.70 -17.54
CA LEU A 185 -13.13 2.92 -16.80
C LEU A 185 -14.20 3.76 -17.53
N SER A 186 -14.79 3.25 -18.61
CA SER A 186 -15.77 4.00 -19.41
C SER A 186 -17.16 4.10 -18.80
N ASP A 187 -17.47 3.36 -17.74
CA ASP A 187 -18.85 3.26 -17.25
C ASP A 187 -18.97 3.66 -15.77
N LYS A 188 -18.79 4.96 -15.49
CA LYS A 188 -19.32 5.68 -14.30
C LYS A 188 -19.00 7.19 -14.35
N SER A 189 -19.47 7.86 -15.39
CA SER A 189 -19.75 9.31 -15.32
C SER A 189 -21.23 9.56 -15.60
N THR A 190 -22.10 9.21 -14.67
CA THR A 190 -23.45 9.78 -14.59
C THR A 190 -23.48 10.73 -13.39
N ASN A 191 -23.00 11.95 -13.60
CA ASN A 191 -23.42 13.09 -12.80
C ASN A 191 -24.86 13.43 -13.20
N PRO A 192 -25.85 13.44 -12.30
CA PRO A 192 -27.18 13.92 -12.61
C PRO A 192 -27.28 15.39 -12.23
N LEU A 193 -26.68 16.29 -13.00
CA LEU A 193 -26.99 17.73 -12.89
C LEU A 193 -26.88 18.39 -14.26
N THR A 194 -27.89 19.22 -14.53
CA THR A 194 -28.16 20.14 -15.64
C THR A 194 -28.88 19.56 -16.86
N ASP A 195 -30.20 19.78 -16.95
CA ASP A 195 -30.72 20.80 -17.88
C ASP A 195 -32.24 20.99 -17.72
N GLY A 196 -32.65 22.26 -17.73
CA GLY A 196 -34.00 22.67 -18.10
C GLY A 196 -34.82 23.33 -17.00
N GLU A 197 -34.68 24.65 -16.83
CA GLU A 197 -35.83 25.57 -16.73
C GLU A 197 -35.36 27.03 -16.83
N MET A 198 -35.26 27.50 -18.07
CA MET A 198 -35.33 28.92 -18.40
C MET A 198 -36.06 29.04 -19.73
N GLN A 199 -37.39 29.22 -19.68
CA GLN A 199 -38.21 30.00 -20.63
C GLN A 199 -39.72 29.84 -20.35
N ARG A 200 -40.29 30.71 -19.50
CA ARG A 200 -41.35 31.69 -19.81
C ARG A 200 -41.87 32.35 -18.54
#